data_AF-A0A6A8AR81-F1
#
_entry.id   AF-A0A6A8AR81-F1
#
_cell.length_a   1.000
_cell.length_b   1.000
_cell.length_c   1.000
_cell.angle_alpha   90.00
_cell.angle_beta   90.00
_cell.angle_gamma   90.00
#
_symmetry.space_group_name_H-M   'P 1'
#
loop_
_entity.id
_entity.type
_entity.pdbx_description
1 polymer ?
#
loop_
_entity_poly.entity_id
_entity_poly.type
_entity_poly.pdbx_seq_one_letter_code
_entity_poly.pdbx_strand_id
1 'polypeptide(L)'
;MHYEILAVVFGLFLLVRGAERSGLFQLLAVQIMRASGSPVSFAVILMTFAFILALFVSNIGAMLIMASITITMARSLKIKPQTLLIFQSFVINIGGMVLWMSSIPNIIIGLEAGLSFMDFVMNVMPLGVILYLV
;
A
#
# COMPACT_ATOMS: atom_id res chain seq x y z
N MET A 1 2.87 -14.32 -24.64
CA MET A 1 2.21 -13.42 -23.68
C MET A 1 2.05 -14.17 -22.37
N HIS A 2 2.48 -13.60 -21.25
CA HIS A 2 2.35 -14.24 -19.93
C HIS A 2 0.93 -14.00 -19.37
N TYR A 3 -0.01 -14.85 -19.75
CA TYR A 3 -1.42 -14.76 -19.31
C TYR A 3 -1.59 -14.88 -17.79
N GLU A 4 -0.63 -15.52 -17.12
CA GLU A 4 -0.55 -15.67 -15.67
C GLU A 4 -0.48 -14.30 -14.95
N ILE A 5 0.32 -13.37 -15.47
CA ILE A 5 0.46 -12.03 -14.88
C ILE A 5 -0.85 -11.25 -15.02
N LEU A 6 -1.50 -11.35 -16.19
CA LEU A 6 -2.80 -10.70 -16.42
C LEU A 6 -3.89 -11.27 -15.50
N ALA A 7 -3.91 -12.59 -15.28
CA ALA A 7 -4.85 -13.25 -14.38
C ALA A 7 -4.65 -12.80 -12.92
N VAL A 8 -3.40 -12.68 -12.46
CA VAL A 8 -3.07 -12.19 -11.10
C VAL A 8 -3.50 -10.73 -10.93
N VAL A 9 -3.18 -9.86 -11.89
CA VAL A 9 -3.58 -8.44 -11.85
C VAL A 9 -5.10 -8.31 -11.84
N PHE A 10 -5.80 -9.04 -12.70
CA PHE A 10 -7.26 -9.04 -12.75
C PHE A 10 -7.90 -9.55 -11.45
N GLY A 11 -7.35 -10.63 -10.87
CA GLY A 11 -7.78 -11.15 -9.57
C GLY A 11 -7.61 -10.13 -8.45
N LEU A 12 -6.50 -9.38 -8.43
CA LEU A 12 -6.28 -8.30 -7.48
C LEU A 12 -7.32 -7.19 -7.63
N PHE A 13 -7.62 -6.77 -8.87
CA PHE A 13 -8.68 -5.77 -9.12
C PHE A 13 -10.05 -6.22 -8.61
N LEU A 14 -10.41 -7.50 -8.83
CA LEU A 14 -11.67 -8.06 -8.31
C LEU A 14 -11.71 -8.05 -6.79
N LEU A 15 -10.62 -8.44 -6.12
CA LEU A 15 -10.52 -8.41 -4.65
C LEU A 15 -10.65 -6.98 -4.11
N VAL A 16 -9.94 -6.02 -4.71
CA VAL A 16 -10.02 -4.60 -4.33
C VAL A 16 -11.44 -4.07 -4.48
N ARG A 17 -12.10 -4.35 -5.61
CA ARG A 17 -13.49 -3.93 -5.86
C ARG A 17 -14.49 -4.62 -4.94
N GLY A 18 -14.27 -5.89 -4.61
CA GLY A 18 -15.09 -6.63 -3.64
C GLY A 18 -14.98 -6.04 -2.24
N ALA A 19 -13.76 -5.75 -1.79
CA ALA A 19 -13.49 -5.10 -0.50
C ALA A 19 -14.05 -3.66 -0.43
N GLU A 20 -14.01 -2.92 -1.53
CA GLU A 20 -14.64 -1.60 -1.65
C GLU A 20 -16.16 -1.68 -1.47
N ARG A 21 -16.81 -2.63 -2.14
CA ARG A 21 -18.27 -2.81 -2.07
C ARG A 21 -18.77 -3.36 -0.75
N SER A 22 -17.96 -4.12 -0.02
CA SER A 22 -18.34 -4.69 1.27
C SER A 22 -18.37 -3.66 2.42
N GLY A 23 -17.91 -2.44 2.18
CA GLY A 23 -17.82 -1.41 3.21
C GLY A 23 -16.54 -1.50 4.06
N LEU A 24 -15.62 -2.42 3.74
CA LEU A 24 -14.40 -2.65 4.52
C LEU A 24 -13.57 -1.38 4.67
N PHE A 25 -13.44 -0.62 3.58
CA PHE A 25 -12.65 0.61 3.54
C PHE A 25 -13.25 1.73 4.40
N GLN A 26 -14.58 1.82 4.46
CA GLN A 26 -15.29 2.75 5.35
C GLN A 26 -15.10 2.35 6.81
N LEU A 27 -15.10 1.04 7.11
CA LEU A 27 -14.88 0.52 8.45
C LEU A 27 -13.45 0.82 8.94
N LEU A 28 -12.44 0.56 8.10
CA LEU A 28 -11.04 0.91 8.37
C LEU A 28 -10.87 2.41 8.53
N ALA A 29 -11.51 3.22 7.70
CA ALA A 29 -11.50 4.68 7.83
C ALA A 29 -12.04 5.14 9.19
N VAL A 30 -13.18 4.60 9.65
CA VAL A 30 -13.73 4.94 10.97
C VAL A 30 -12.78 4.53 12.10
N GLN A 31 -12.14 3.36 11.99
CA GLN A 31 -11.15 2.91 12.98
C GLN A 31 -9.92 3.83 13.02
N ILE A 32 -9.38 4.19 11.86
CA ILE A 32 -8.26 5.12 11.74
C ILE A 32 -8.63 6.47 12.35
N MET A 33 -9.80 7.04 12.03
CA MET A 33 -10.26 8.30 12.62
C MET A 33 -10.41 8.22 14.14
N ARG A 34 -10.97 7.13 14.67
CA ARG A 34 -11.13 6.95 16.12
C ARG A 34 -9.79 6.85 16.85
N ALA A 35 -8.79 6.24 16.23
CA ALA A 35 -7.43 6.18 16.75
C ALA A 35 -6.66 7.51 16.61
N SER A 36 -7.11 8.39 15.73
CA SER A 36 -6.46 9.66 15.42
C SER A 36 -6.94 10.77 16.35
N GLY A 37 -6.08 11.24 17.27
CA GLY A 37 -6.40 12.38 18.13
C GLY A 37 -6.17 13.76 17.50
N SER A 38 -5.48 13.82 16.35
CA SER A 38 -5.11 15.07 15.66
C SER A 38 -4.97 14.86 14.14
N PRO A 39 -5.00 15.93 13.33
CA PRO A 39 -4.75 15.82 11.88
C PRO A 39 -3.39 15.22 11.52
N VAL A 40 -2.37 15.45 12.35
CA VAL A 40 -1.03 14.88 12.17
C VAL A 40 -1.04 13.38 12.47
N SER A 41 -1.62 12.98 13.60
CA SER A 41 -1.78 11.56 13.96
C SER A 41 -2.58 10.81 12.88
N PHE A 42 -3.63 11.45 12.34
CA PHE A 42 -4.39 10.91 11.22
C PHE A 42 -3.53 10.64 9.99
N ALA A 43 -2.74 11.63 9.56
CA ALA A 43 -1.85 11.47 8.41
C ALA A 43 -0.84 10.34 8.65
N VAL A 44 -0.21 10.29 9.83
CA VAL A 44 0.78 9.26 10.17
C VAL A 44 0.18 7.85 10.17
N ILE A 45 -0.99 7.66 10.77
CA ILE A 45 -1.68 6.35 10.77
C ILE A 45 -2.02 5.94 9.34
N LEU A 46 -2.51 6.88 8.54
CA LEU A 46 -2.88 6.64 7.15
C LEU A 46 -1.67 6.28 6.27
N MET A 47 -0.51 6.92 6.50
CA MET A 47 0.76 6.58 5.83
C MET A 47 1.28 5.21 6.28
N THR A 48 1.23 4.94 7.58
CA THR A 48 1.68 3.64 8.14
C THR A 48 0.84 2.50 7.57
N PHE A 49 -0.47 2.70 7.47
CA PHE A 49 -1.37 1.72 6.86
C PHE A 49 -1.05 1.53 5.36
N ALA A 50 -0.78 2.61 4.62
CA ALA A 50 -0.36 2.52 3.23
C ALA A 50 0.94 1.74 3.05
N PHE A 51 1.93 1.98 3.92
CA PHE A 51 3.21 1.27 3.90
C PHE A 51 3.02 -0.23 4.12
N ILE A 52 2.31 -0.61 5.19
CA ILE A 52 2.04 -2.02 5.53
C ILE A 52 1.28 -2.70 4.39
N LEU A 53 0.26 -2.04 3.83
CA LEU A 53 -0.50 -2.57 2.71
C LEU A 53 0.39 -2.83 1.49
N ALA A 54 1.30 -1.89 1.18
CA ALA A 54 2.22 -1.99 0.05
C ALA A 54 3.29 -3.08 0.21
N LEU A 55 3.54 -3.59 1.43
CA LEU A 55 4.39 -4.77 1.62
C LEU A 55 3.78 -6.01 0.95
N PHE A 56 2.46 -6.13 0.94
CA PHE A 56 1.77 -7.33 0.46
C PHE A 56 1.08 -7.12 -0.90
N VAL A 57 0.77 -5.88 -1.25
CA VAL A 57 0.00 -5.53 -2.44
C VAL A 57 0.85 -4.71 -3.39
N SER A 58 0.70 -4.96 -4.70
CA SER A 58 1.36 -4.17 -5.73
C SER A 58 1.10 -2.67 -5.58
N ASN A 59 2.06 -1.84 -5.98
CA ASN A 59 1.99 -0.38 -5.83
C ASN A 59 0.69 0.18 -6.43
N ILE A 60 0.27 -0.34 -7.58
CA ILE A 60 -0.98 0.04 -8.25
C ILE A 60 -2.19 -0.37 -7.39
N GLY A 61 -2.24 -1.62 -6.94
CA GLY A 61 -3.35 -2.11 -6.10
C GLY A 61 -3.45 -1.38 -4.76
N ALA A 62 -2.33 -1.18 -4.08
CA ALA A 62 -2.25 -0.44 -2.83
C ALA A 62 -2.70 1.01 -3.01
N MET A 63 -2.25 1.69 -4.07
CA MET A 63 -2.65 3.07 -4.34
C MET A 63 -4.14 3.19 -4.65
N LEU A 64 -4.74 2.23 -5.34
CA LEU A 64 -6.19 2.24 -5.62
C LEU A 64 -7.01 2.08 -4.34
N ILE A 65 -6.63 1.14 -3.46
CA ILE A 65 -7.26 0.97 -2.15
C ILE A 65 -7.13 2.25 -1.32
N MET A 66 -5.90 2.77 -1.20
CA MET A 66 -5.62 3.95 -0.41
C MET A 66 -6.31 5.18 -0.96
N ALA A 67 -6.42 5.34 -2.28
CA ALA A 67 -7.13 6.46 -2.88
C ALA A 67 -8.61 6.48 -2.47
N SER A 68 -9.31 5.34 -2.54
CA SER A 68 -10.72 5.26 -2.12
C SER A 68 -10.88 5.60 -0.63
N ILE A 69 -9.99 5.10 0.23
CA ILE A 69 -9.99 5.39 1.68
C ILE A 69 -9.71 6.88 1.93
N THR A 70 -8.57 7.38 1.44
CA THR A 70 -8.09 8.75 1.66
C THR A 70 -9.07 9.79 1.16
N ILE A 71 -9.64 9.62 -0.03
CA ILE A 71 -10.61 10.59 -0.58
C ILE A 71 -11.87 10.63 0.28
N THR A 72 -12.37 9.47 0.72
CA THR A 72 -13.54 9.39 1.59
C THR A 72 -13.29 10.12 2.91
N MET A 73 -12.14 9.87 3.54
CA MET A 73 -11.78 10.47 4.83
C MET A 73 -11.45 11.96 4.74
N ALA A 74 -10.70 12.36 3.72
CA ALA A 74 -10.29 13.74 3.51
C ALA A 74 -11.51 14.66 3.32
N ARG A 75 -12.57 14.17 2.66
CA ARG A 75 -13.85 14.90 2.56
C ARG A 75 -14.50 15.11 3.93
N SER A 76 -14.56 14.06 4.77
CA SER A 76 -15.13 14.15 6.12
C SER A 76 -14.35 15.12 7.02
N LEU A 77 -13.03 15.20 6.84
CA LEU A 77 -12.14 16.06 7.62
C LEU A 77 -11.89 17.44 6.99
N LYS A 78 -12.48 17.74 5.83
CA LYS A 78 -12.25 18.96 5.03
C LYS A 78 -10.76 19.22 4.72
N ILE A 79 -9.98 18.15 4.57
CA ILE A 79 -8.56 18.17 4.18
C ILE A 79 -8.47 18.01 2.66
N LYS A 80 -7.49 18.64 2.02
CA LYS A 80 -7.21 18.43 0.59
C LYS A 80 -6.64 17.01 0.37
N PRO A 81 -7.34 16.10 -0.34
CA PRO A 81 -6.86 14.73 -0.51
C PRO A 81 -5.60 14.65 -1.37
N GLN A 82 -5.37 15.60 -2.28
CA GLN A 82 -4.24 15.54 -3.21
C GLN A 82 -2.89 15.42 -2.48
N THR A 83 -2.71 16.21 -1.42
CA THR A 83 -1.47 16.20 -0.64
C THR A 83 -1.23 14.83 0.01
N LEU A 84 -2.26 14.26 0.64
CA LEU A 84 -2.17 12.93 1.26
C LEU A 84 -1.86 11.85 0.21
N LEU A 85 -2.51 11.90 -0.96
CA LEU A 85 -2.28 10.93 -2.03
C LEU A 85 -0.85 11.00 -2.59
N ILE A 86 -0.26 12.19 -2.68
CA ILE A 86 1.14 12.37 -3.11
C ILE A 86 2.09 11.73 -2.10
N PHE A 87 1.92 12.00 -0.80
CA PHE A 87 2.77 11.37 0.22
C PHE A 87 2.57 9.85 0.27
N GLN A 88 1.33 9.38 0.11
CA GLN A 88 1.03 7.96 0.02
C GLN A 88 1.71 7.30 -1.17
N SER A 89 1.80 7.97 -2.32
CA SER A 89 2.47 7.38 -3.49
C SER A 89 3.96 7.16 -3.23
N PHE A 90 4.64 8.07 -2.51
CA PHE A 90 6.02 7.85 -2.07
C PHE A 90 6.12 6.66 -1.12
N VAL A 91 5.31 6.65 -0.06
CA VAL A 91 5.30 5.59 0.96
C VAL A 91 5.00 4.21 0.37
N ILE A 92 4.03 4.13 -0.55
CA ILE A 92 3.67 2.89 -1.25
C ILE A 92 4.80 2.42 -2.15
N ASN A 93 5.51 3.32 -2.82
CA ASN A 93 6.68 2.91 -3.60
C ASN A 93 7.79 2.37 -2.69
N ILE A 94 8.01 2.97 -1.51
CA ILE A 94 8.96 2.44 -0.53
C ILE A 94 8.54 1.04 -0.07
N GLY A 95 7.30 0.86 0.39
CA GLY A 95 6.80 -0.45 0.83
C GLY A 95 6.83 -1.51 -0.28
N GLY A 96 6.52 -1.11 -1.51
CA GLY A 96 6.52 -1.95 -2.70
C GLY A 96 7.89 -2.48 -3.13
N MET A 97 8.98 -1.91 -2.61
CA MET A 97 10.35 -2.40 -2.84
C MET A 97 10.74 -3.50 -1.85
N VAL A 98 10.07 -3.62 -0.71
CA VAL A 98 10.57 -4.34 0.46
C VAL A 98 10.46 -5.86 0.36
N LEU A 99 9.32 -6.40 -0.06
CA LEU A 99 9.10 -7.83 -0.10
C LEU A 99 9.28 -8.39 -1.51
N TRP A 100 9.71 -9.65 -1.60
CA TRP A 100 9.88 -10.33 -2.88
C TRP A 100 8.59 -10.34 -3.72
N MET A 101 7.42 -10.49 -3.07
CA MET A 101 6.11 -10.58 -3.73
C MET A 101 5.42 -9.23 -3.99
N SER A 102 5.96 -8.12 -3.46
CA SER A 102 5.25 -6.84 -3.47
C SER A 102 5.20 -6.19 -4.85
N SER A 103 6.06 -6.58 -5.79
CA SER A 103 6.06 -6.00 -7.13
C SER A 103 6.62 -6.96 -8.19
N ILE A 104 6.19 -6.79 -9.44
CA ILE A 104 6.69 -7.59 -10.57
C ILE A 104 8.22 -7.49 -10.72
N PRO A 105 8.85 -6.30 -10.62
CA PRO A 105 10.31 -6.18 -10.66
C PRO A 105 11.01 -7.02 -9.58
N ASN A 106 10.50 -7.03 -8.35
CA ASN A 106 11.09 -7.82 -7.26
C ASN A 106 11.02 -9.32 -7.53
N ILE A 107 9.89 -9.80 -8.07
CA ILE A 107 9.72 -11.19 -8.48
C ILE A 107 10.73 -11.55 -9.58
N ILE A 108 10.88 -10.71 -10.61
CA ILE A 108 11.83 -10.95 -11.70
C ILE A 108 13.27 -11.02 -11.16
N ILE A 109 13.68 -10.04 -10.36
CA ILE A 109 15.03 -10.00 -9.76
C ILE A 109 15.26 -11.24 -8.91
N GLY A 110 14.30 -11.61 -8.06
CA GLY A 110 14.49 -12.76 -7.18
C GLY A 110 14.49 -14.10 -7.93
N LEU A 111 13.74 -14.23 -9.02
CA LEU A 111 13.81 -15.42 -9.88
C LEU A 111 15.13 -15.51 -10.65
N GLU A 112 15.58 -14.41 -11.27
CA GLU A 112 16.80 -14.41 -12.09
C GLU A 112 18.08 -14.48 -11.25
N ALA A 113 18.12 -13.83 -10.08
CA ALA A 113 19.25 -13.86 -9.18
C ALA A 113 19.23 -15.04 -8.19
N GLY A 114 18.17 -15.86 -8.20
CA GLY A 114 18.00 -16.97 -7.26
C GLY A 114 17.84 -16.53 -5.80
N LEU A 115 17.33 -15.33 -5.56
CA LEU A 115 17.13 -14.77 -4.22
C LEU A 115 15.80 -15.24 -3.64
N SER A 116 15.85 -15.69 -2.39
CA SER A 116 14.69 -16.13 -1.62
C SER A 116 13.91 -14.94 -1.05
N PHE A 117 12.69 -15.22 -0.57
CA PHE A 117 11.91 -14.26 0.21
C PHE A 117 12.70 -13.71 1.42
N MET A 118 13.48 -14.58 2.09
CA MET A 118 14.23 -14.20 3.28
C MET A 118 15.39 -13.25 2.95
N ASP A 119 15.96 -13.35 1.75
CA ASP A 119 17.01 -12.44 1.30
C ASP A 119 16.47 -11.01 1.16
N PHE A 120 15.25 -10.85 0.65
CA PHE A 120 14.59 -9.54 0.59
C PHE A 120 14.28 -9.00 1.99
N VAL A 121 13.77 -9.85 2.89
CA VAL A 121 13.48 -9.46 4.27
C VAL A 121 14.74 -9.01 5.01
N MET A 122 15.86 -9.70 4.83
CA MET A 122 17.08 -9.36 5.56
C MET A 122 17.84 -8.17 4.96
N ASN A 123 17.77 -7.97 3.64
CA ASN A 123 18.57 -6.95 2.96
C ASN A 123 17.77 -5.69 2.58
N VAL A 124 16.51 -5.83 2.16
CA VAL A 124 15.72 -4.72 1.60
C VAL A 124 14.72 -4.17 2.63
N MET A 125 14.14 -5.01 3.49
CA MET A 125 13.21 -4.55 4.53
C MET A 125 13.81 -3.52 5.51
N PRO A 126 15.05 -3.68 6.02
CA PRO A 126 15.64 -2.68 6.89
C PRO A 126 15.76 -1.33 6.19
N LEU A 127 16.17 -1.33 4.91
CA LEU A 127 16.25 -0.11 4.10
C LEU A 127 14.87 0.54 3.92
N GLY A 128 13.84 -0.25 3.62
CA GLY A 128 12.48 0.27 3.47
C GLY A 128 11.91 0.88 4.75
N VAL A 129 12.20 0.27 5.91
CA VAL A 129 11.80 0.83 7.21
C VAL A 129 12.54 2.14 7.49
N ILE A 130 13.84 2.22 7.20
CA ILE A 130 14.61 3.46 7.36
C ILE A 130 14.04 4.56 6.44
N LEU A 131 13.81 4.25 5.16
CA LEU A 131 13.25 5.20 4.20
C LEU A 131 11.84 5.65 4.55
N TYR A 132 11.06 4.82 5.25
CA TYR A 132 9.74 5.22 5.74
C TYR A 132 9.81 6.21 6.92
N LEU A 133 10.85 6.08 7.76
CA LEU A 133 11.02 6.91 8.96
C LEU A 133 11.70 8.26 8.70
N VAL A 134 12.45 8.39 7.60
CA VAL A 134 13.21 9.60 7.21
C VAL A 134 12.38 10.45 6.24
#